data_AF-A0A356F5N3-F1
#
_entry.id   AF-A0A356F5N3-F1
#
_cell.length_a   1.000
_cell.length_b   1.000
_cell.length_c   1.000
_cell.angle_alpha   90.00
_cell.angle_beta   90.00
_cell.angle_gamma   90.00
#
_symmetry.space_group_name_H-M   'P 1'
#
loop_
_entity.id
_entity.type
_entity.pdbx_description
1 polymer ?
#
loop_
_entity_poly.entity_id
_entity_poly.type
_entity_poly.pdbx_seq_one_letter_code
_entity_poly.pdbx_strand_id
1 'polypeptide(L)'
;MSDSNVLEDDDFEKLLDSFINDSMNEVDSGAPADETNSRPQNNESAPSNEEADDDDIAPVDYTTELSPQGQAVNETMSDEDLDKMLVSSLQDAKIEAQETHDQPMLGNDESELAQAFLNFYNSVNKLSMTHLNKPYQCLFEIDDLYPNYKPSIGKILSDDVVAGWVLLTKMFPQEIGNFPLNSSDEAFLNFAEKLTDTDLQLAVISYVEILIDMEGCELTYQAKFLKYQEKQIKRLMYEEYMERKERQRKFTEALAAKNFPVDADKLISNYFRVAQKDVDGAFKALTTNPAIFAPIDFSKIKPRWFGLLKVTPKDGIRVNLEIGNFLKRLKV
;
A
#
# COMPACT_ATOMS: atom_id res chain seq x y z
N MET A 1 -30.44 -12.97 0.57
CA MET A 1 -29.29 -13.86 0.82
C MET A 1 -28.07 -13.04 0.49
N SER A 2 -27.62 -12.35 1.53
CA SER A 2 -26.35 -11.66 1.66
C SER A 2 -25.22 -12.69 1.76
N ASP A 3 -24.06 -12.38 1.19
CA ASP A 3 -22.78 -12.31 1.91
C ASP A 3 -21.67 -11.99 0.91
N SER A 4 -21.41 -10.68 0.79
CA SER A 4 -20.15 -10.15 0.28
C SER A 4 -19.32 -9.78 1.51
N ASN A 5 -18.26 -10.55 1.77
CA ASN A 5 -17.19 -10.18 2.70
C ASN A 5 -16.61 -8.82 2.26
N VAL A 6 -17.04 -7.76 2.95
CA VAL A 6 -16.34 -6.48 2.98
C VAL A 6 -15.35 -6.62 4.12
N LEU A 7 -14.07 -6.82 3.79
CA LEU A 7 -12.98 -6.58 4.74
C LEU A 7 -13.00 -5.08 5.02
N GLU A 8 -13.26 -4.72 6.27
CA GLU A 8 -13.35 -3.34 6.75
C GLU A 8 -11.96 -2.70 6.70
N ASP A 9 -11.88 -1.40 6.35
CA ASP A 9 -10.63 -0.63 6.21
C ASP A 9 -9.77 -0.61 7.50
N ASP A 10 -10.32 -1.04 8.63
CA ASP A 10 -9.62 -1.27 9.90
C ASP A 10 -8.63 -2.44 9.86
N ASP A 11 -8.78 -3.39 8.92
CA ASP A 11 -7.82 -4.49 8.73
C ASP A 11 -6.57 -4.04 7.97
N PHE A 12 -6.67 -2.97 7.16
CA PHE A 12 -5.53 -2.39 6.44
C PHE A 12 -4.63 -1.55 7.36
N GLU A 13 -5.21 -0.76 8.27
CA GLU A 13 -4.45 -0.04 9.31
C GLU A 13 -3.78 -1.03 10.29
N LYS A 14 -4.46 -2.12 10.67
CA LYS A 14 -3.85 -3.19 11.49
C LYS A 14 -2.75 -3.96 10.77
N LEU A 15 -2.87 -4.17 9.46
CA LEU A 15 -1.83 -4.80 8.63
C LEU A 15 -0.61 -3.89 8.48
N LEU A 16 -0.81 -2.58 8.37
CA LEU A 16 0.27 -1.59 8.39
C LEU A 16 0.96 -1.57 9.76
N ASP A 17 0.21 -1.57 10.85
CA ASP A 17 0.77 -1.59 12.21
C ASP A 17 1.47 -2.91 12.57
N SER A 18 0.98 -4.06 12.08
CA SER A 18 1.65 -5.35 12.29
C SER A 18 2.94 -5.46 11.47
N PHE A 19 2.96 -4.92 10.25
CA PHE A 19 4.15 -4.92 9.38
C PHE A 19 5.25 -3.98 9.93
N ILE A 20 4.85 -2.86 10.53
CA ILE A 20 5.74 -1.93 11.22
C ILE A 20 6.31 -2.56 12.50
N ASN A 21 5.49 -3.25 13.29
CA ASN A 21 5.92 -3.86 14.55
C ASN A 21 6.78 -5.14 14.38
N ASP A 22 6.58 -5.93 13.32
CA ASP A 22 7.43 -7.09 13.01
C ASP A 22 8.85 -6.67 12.56
N SER A 23 9.01 -5.45 12.03
CA SER A 23 10.33 -4.89 11.70
C SER A 23 11.10 -4.33 12.90
N MET A 24 10.45 -4.19 14.06
CA MET A 24 11.01 -3.52 15.24
C MET A 24 11.19 -4.39 16.48
N ASN A 25 10.77 -5.66 16.46
CA ASN A 25 10.94 -6.58 17.59
C ASN A 25 12.10 -7.57 17.41
N GLU A 26 13.31 -7.05 17.23
CA GLU A 26 14.49 -7.60 17.90
C GLU A 26 14.99 -6.53 18.89
N VAL A 27 15.19 -6.96 20.15
CA VAL A 27 15.74 -6.22 21.32
C VAL A 27 14.73 -5.69 22.37
N ASP A 28 14.27 -6.65 23.18
CA ASP A 28 14.28 -6.73 24.66
C ASP A 28 13.94 -5.53 25.60
N SER A 29 12.85 -5.75 26.35
CA SER A 29 12.56 -5.51 27.79
C SER A 29 12.57 -4.10 28.45
N GLY A 30 11.46 -3.82 29.16
CA GLY A 30 11.43 -2.92 30.32
C GLY A 30 10.08 -2.26 30.64
N ALA A 31 9.26 -2.88 31.50
CA ALA A 31 8.07 -2.27 32.14
C ALA A 31 8.47 -1.34 33.33
N PRO A 32 7.57 -0.75 34.18
CA PRO A 32 6.09 -0.61 34.15
C PRO A 32 5.50 0.77 34.66
N ALA A 33 4.15 0.83 34.78
CA ALA A 33 3.31 1.50 35.82
C ALA A 33 3.04 3.04 35.72
N ASP A 34 1.94 3.66 36.19
CA ASP A 34 0.62 3.27 36.75
C ASP A 34 -0.28 4.55 36.85
N GLU A 35 -1.60 4.34 36.95
CA GLU A 35 -2.70 5.10 37.63
C GLU A 35 -2.70 6.66 37.72
N THR A 36 -3.78 7.39 37.45
CA THR A 36 -4.98 7.63 38.32
C THR A 36 -5.85 8.72 37.63
N ASN A 37 -7.12 8.50 37.25
CA ASN A 37 -8.37 8.62 38.03
C ASN A 37 -8.64 10.00 38.69
N SER A 38 -9.70 10.71 38.26
CA SER A 38 -10.81 11.26 39.10
C SER A 38 -11.54 12.48 38.49
N ARG A 39 -12.81 12.28 38.11
CA ARG A 39 -13.93 13.25 38.16
C ARG A 39 -14.50 13.21 39.61
N PRO A 40 -15.35 14.14 40.14
CA PRO A 40 -16.73 14.33 39.66
C PRO A 40 -17.38 15.74 39.91
N GLN A 41 -18.49 16.06 39.20
CA GLN A 41 -19.87 16.35 39.71
C GLN A 41 -20.24 17.85 39.84
N ASN A 42 -21.13 18.37 38.97
CA ASN A 42 -22.59 18.61 39.16
C ASN A 42 -22.97 19.70 40.19
N ASN A 43 -23.70 20.74 39.76
CA ASN A 43 -25.10 20.94 40.20
C ASN A 43 -25.82 22.12 39.52
N GLU A 44 -27.15 21.95 39.49
CA GLU A 44 -28.25 22.72 38.90
C GLU A 44 -28.41 24.15 39.44
N SER A 45 -29.05 25.03 38.64
CA SER A 45 -30.37 25.63 38.92
C SER A 45 -30.54 27.00 38.25
N ALA A 46 -31.60 27.16 37.46
CA ALA A 46 -32.24 28.44 37.10
C ALA A 46 -33.41 28.71 38.10
N PRO A 47 -34.04 29.91 38.20
CA PRO A 47 -34.82 30.48 37.09
C PRO A 47 -34.88 32.04 36.95
N SER A 48 -35.16 32.45 35.70
CA SER A 48 -35.89 33.61 35.14
C SER A 48 -36.12 34.93 35.92
N ASN A 49 -35.80 36.08 35.28
CA ASN A 49 -36.82 37.02 34.80
C ASN A 49 -36.30 38.05 33.76
N GLU A 50 -37.19 38.31 32.81
CA GLU A 50 -37.29 39.15 31.60
C GLU A 50 -36.71 40.59 31.67
N GLU A 51 -36.10 41.09 30.57
CA GLU A 51 -36.75 41.96 29.57
C GLU A 51 -35.82 42.35 28.39
N ALA A 52 -36.40 42.25 27.18
CA ALA A 52 -36.19 42.97 25.90
C ALA A 52 -34.78 43.40 25.43
N ASP A 53 -34.29 42.88 24.29
CA ASP A 53 -34.55 43.51 22.97
C ASP A 53 -33.93 42.69 21.81
N ASP A 54 -34.54 42.88 20.65
CA ASP A 54 -34.41 42.22 19.35
C ASP A 54 -32.97 42.06 18.80
N ASP A 55 -32.65 40.83 18.35
CA ASP A 55 -31.90 40.52 17.12
C ASP A 55 -31.90 39.00 16.94
N ASP A 56 -32.74 38.51 16.02
CA ASP A 56 -32.88 37.12 15.60
C ASP A 56 -31.52 36.51 15.20
N ILE A 57 -30.87 35.84 16.15
CA ILE A 57 -29.86 34.83 15.90
C ILE A 57 -30.32 33.59 16.66
N ALA A 58 -30.69 32.55 15.90
CA ALA A 58 -31.06 31.24 16.45
C ALA A 58 -30.06 30.81 17.54
N PRO A 59 -30.51 30.13 18.61
CA PRO A 59 -29.61 29.67 19.66
C PRO A 59 -28.54 28.77 19.05
N VAL A 60 -27.31 29.29 18.94
CA VAL A 60 -26.17 28.58 18.37
C VAL A 60 -25.66 27.63 19.44
N ASP A 61 -25.78 26.34 19.18
CA ASP A 61 -25.22 25.28 20.03
C ASP A 61 -23.69 25.34 20.00
N TYR A 62 -23.12 25.81 21.12
CA TYR A 62 -21.69 25.96 21.36
C TYR A 62 -21.01 24.64 21.79
N THR A 63 -21.76 23.54 21.81
CA THR A 63 -21.28 22.20 22.19
C THR A 63 -21.15 21.27 20.99
N THR A 64 -20.98 21.82 19.77
CA THR A 64 -20.68 20.99 18.60
C THR A 64 -19.32 20.32 18.81
N GLU A 65 -19.36 19.10 19.31
CA GLU A 65 -18.23 18.21 19.43
C GLU A 65 -17.95 17.57 18.07
N LEU A 66 -16.67 17.38 17.75
CA LEU A 66 -16.26 16.56 16.62
C LEU A 66 -16.89 15.16 16.78
N SER A 67 -17.17 14.49 15.66
CA SER A 67 -17.53 13.08 15.70
C SER A 67 -16.46 12.29 16.49
N PRO A 68 -16.80 11.12 17.06
CA PRO A 68 -15.81 10.29 17.78
C PRO A 68 -14.54 10.03 16.96
N GLN A 69 -14.69 9.92 15.64
CA GLN A 69 -13.61 9.76 14.66
C GLN A 69 -12.75 11.02 14.48
N GLY A 70 -13.32 12.22 14.63
CA GLY A 70 -12.58 13.49 14.56
C GLY A 70 -11.82 13.83 15.86
N GLN A 71 -12.25 13.31 17.01
CA GLN A 71 -11.58 13.51 18.30
C GLN A 71 -10.31 12.66 18.45
N ALA A 72 -10.35 11.39 18.03
CA ALA A 72 -9.23 10.44 18.15
C ALA A 72 -7.99 10.83 17.30
N VAL A 73 -8.21 11.53 16.19
CA VAL A 73 -7.16 11.89 15.23
C VAL A 73 -6.25 13.02 15.76
N ASN A 74 -6.63 13.68 16.86
CA ASN A 74 -5.75 14.69 17.47
C ASN A 74 -4.51 14.10 18.16
N GLU A 75 -4.53 12.80 18.46
CA GLU A 75 -3.55 12.15 19.33
C GLU A 75 -2.63 11.12 18.64
N THR A 76 -2.87 10.75 17.38
CA THR A 76 -2.17 9.62 16.73
C THR A 76 -1.37 10.05 15.48
N MET A 77 -0.05 9.83 15.55
CA MET A 77 1.01 10.02 14.54
C MET A 77 1.52 11.45 14.33
N SER A 78 2.84 11.62 14.53
CA SER A 78 3.55 12.86 14.24
C SER A 78 4.07 12.87 12.80
N ASP A 79 4.04 14.03 12.14
CA ASP A 79 4.59 14.22 10.78
C ASP A 79 6.08 13.82 10.69
N GLU A 80 6.81 13.80 11.81
CA GLU A 80 8.23 13.46 11.89
C GLU A 80 8.52 11.96 11.71
N ASP A 81 7.58 11.10 12.08
CA ASP A 81 7.75 9.63 11.99
C ASP A 81 7.61 9.17 10.53
N LEU A 82 6.70 9.80 9.78
CA LEU A 82 6.53 9.59 8.35
C LEU A 82 7.75 10.09 7.56
N ASP A 83 8.23 11.30 7.86
CA ASP A 83 9.40 11.88 7.18
C ASP A 83 10.68 11.03 7.39
N LYS A 84 10.85 10.39 8.56
CA LYS A 84 12.00 9.50 8.83
C LYS A 84 11.95 8.16 8.08
N MET A 85 10.79 7.49 8.06
CA MET A 85 10.63 6.24 7.29
C MET A 85 10.87 6.47 5.79
N LEU A 86 10.48 7.64 5.28
CA LEU A 86 10.64 8.04 3.88
C LEU A 86 12.09 8.28 3.46
N VAL A 87 12.90 8.92 4.31
CA VAL A 87 14.32 9.16 4.03
C VAL A 87 15.11 7.85 3.95
N SER A 88 14.78 6.87 4.81
CA SER A 88 15.38 5.53 4.76
C SER A 88 15.07 4.84 3.42
N SER A 89 13.80 4.82 3.02
CA SER A 89 13.37 4.14 1.78
C SER A 89 13.99 4.74 0.51
N LEU A 90 14.23 6.05 0.47
CA LEU A 90 14.92 6.71 -0.64
C LEU A 90 16.43 6.43 -0.68
N GLN A 91 17.05 6.20 0.48
CA GLN A 91 18.44 5.77 0.56
C GLN A 91 18.58 4.31 0.10
N ASP A 92 17.67 3.45 0.52
CA ASP A 92 17.63 2.03 0.11
C ASP A 92 17.43 1.90 -1.41
N ALA A 93 16.46 2.63 -1.98
CA ALA A 93 16.22 2.65 -3.42
C ALA A 93 17.38 3.22 -4.25
N LYS A 94 18.24 4.06 -3.65
CA LYS A 94 19.45 4.61 -4.28
C LYS A 94 20.62 3.64 -4.21
N ILE A 95 20.75 2.88 -3.13
CA ILE A 95 21.77 1.83 -2.96
C ILE A 95 21.48 0.68 -3.93
N GLU A 96 20.23 0.23 -4.05
CA GLU A 96 19.84 -0.81 -5.01
C GLU A 96 20.06 -0.39 -6.48
N ALA A 97 19.90 0.89 -6.80
CA ALA A 97 20.16 1.40 -8.16
C ALA A 97 21.65 1.53 -8.51
N GLN A 98 22.54 1.39 -7.52
CA GLN A 98 23.99 1.42 -7.69
C GLN A 98 24.63 0.03 -7.77
N GLU A 99 23.87 -1.04 -7.50
CA GLU A 99 24.36 -2.42 -7.64
C GLU A 99 24.29 -2.89 -9.11
N THR A 100 25.51 -2.95 -9.67
CA THR A 100 26.05 -3.85 -10.72
C THR A 100 25.56 -3.73 -12.17
N HIS A 101 26.43 -3.08 -12.96
CA HIS A 101 26.48 -3.11 -14.41
C HIS A 101 27.33 -4.31 -14.89
N ASP A 102 27.01 -5.53 -14.45
CA ASP A 102 27.67 -6.76 -14.92
C ASP A 102 26.92 -7.37 -16.11
N GLN A 103 27.62 -8.22 -16.90
CA GLN A 103 27.01 -8.96 -18.01
C GLN A 103 25.77 -9.72 -17.54
N PRO A 104 24.72 -9.85 -18.37
CA PRO A 104 23.51 -10.56 -17.98
C PRO A 104 23.87 -12.03 -17.74
N MET A 105 23.87 -12.45 -16.47
CA MET A 105 23.95 -13.84 -16.07
C MET A 105 22.54 -14.35 -15.78
N LEU A 106 22.27 -15.62 -16.10
CA LEU A 106 21.04 -16.27 -15.67
C LEU A 106 21.02 -16.32 -14.12
N GLY A 107 19.84 -16.19 -13.54
CA GLY A 107 19.64 -16.53 -12.14
C GLY A 107 19.79 -18.03 -11.90
N ASN A 108 19.70 -18.45 -10.64
CA ASN A 108 19.79 -19.87 -10.29
C ASN A 108 18.67 -20.66 -10.97
N ASP A 109 17.42 -20.21 -10.82
CA ASP A 109 16.24 -20.85 -11.41
C ASP A 109 16.35 -20.94 -12.94
N GLU A 110 16.77 -19.85 -13.61
CA GLU A 110 16.91 -19.87 -15.07
C GLU A 110 18.07 -20.76 -15.55
N SER A 111 19.12 -20.93 -14.75
CA SER A 111 20.23 -21.83 -15.06
C SER A 111 19.83 -23.30 -14.92
N GLU A 112 19.05 -23.62 -13.88
CA GLU A 112 18.47 -24.96 -13.67
C GLU A 112 17.51 -25.32 -14.81
N LEU A 113 16.60 -24.40 -15.16
CA LEU A 113 15.67 -24.54 -16.29
C LEU A 113 16.40 -24.78 -17.62
N ALA A 114 17.48 -24.04 -17.89
CA ALA A 114 18.28 -24.21 -19.09
C ALA A 114 18.92 -25.60 -19.16
N GLN A 115 19.45 -26.09 -18.04
CA GLN A 115 20.08 -27.40 -17.96
C GLN A 115 19.05 -28.53 -18.12
N ALA A 116 17.89 -28.42 -17.47
CA ALA A 116 16.80 -29.36 -17.58
C ALA A 116 16.30 -29.44 -19.04
N PHE A 117 16.10 -28.29 -19.70
CA PHE A 117 15.73 -28.23 -21.11
C PHE A 117 16.79 -28.88 -22.02
N LEU A 118 18.09 -28.61 -21.80
CA LEU A 118 19.15 -29.25 -22.58
C LEU A 118 19.12 -30.77 -22.46
N ASN A 119 18.97 -31.29 -21.24
CA ASN A 119 18.89 -32.73 -20.99
C ASN A 119 17.68 -33.35 -21.71
N PHE A 120 16.53 -32.68 -21.63
CA PHE A 120 15.30 -33.09 -22.31
C PHE A 120 15.47 -33.08 -23.84
N TYR A 121 15.89 -31.95 -24.41
CA TYR A 121 16.08 -31.78 -25.85
C TYR A 121 17.02 -32.83 -26.42
N ASN A 122 18.18 -33.04 -25.78
CA ASN A 122 19.17 -34.01 -26.25
C ASN A 122 18.61 -35.44 -26.23
N SER A 123 17.90 -35.80 -25.16
CA SER A 123 17.30 -37.13 -25.00
C SER A 123 16.20 -37.38 -26.03
N VAL A 124 15.23 -36.46 -26.14
CA VAL A 124 14.12 -36.56 -27.09
C VAL A 124 14.61 -36.54 -28.53
N ASN A 125 15.58 -35.69 -28.86
CA ASN A 125 16.14 -35.61 -30.21
C ASN A 125 16.88 -36.91 -30.59
N LYS A 126 17.65 -37.49 -29.66
CA LYS A 126 18.33 -38.77 -29.88
C LYS A 126 17.34 -39.91 -30.11
N LEU A 127 16.28 -39.99 -29.29
CA LEU A 127 15.20 -40.98 -29.46
C LEU A 127 14.45 -40.77 -30.79
N SER A 128 14.10 -39.53 -31.11
CA SER A 128 13.41 -39.18 -32.36
C SER A 128 14.23 -39.52 -33.60
N MET A 129 15.53 -39.26 -33.59
CA MET A 129 16.43 -39.68 -34.67
C MET A 129 16.51 -41.20 -34.79
N THR A 130 16.52 -41.92 -33.66
CA THR A 130 16.64 -43.39 -33.64
C THR A 130 15.36 -44.09 -34.12
N HIS A 131 14.19 -43.66 -33.66
CA HIS A 131 12.92 -44.34 -33.92
C HIS A 131 12.14 -43.78 -35.11
N LEU A 132 12.28 -42.48 -35.40
CA LEU A 132 11.48 -41.77 -36.41
C LEU A 132 12.33 -41.20 -37.56
N ASN A 133 13.66 -41.22 -37.43
CA ASN A 133 14.61 -40.60 -38.37
C ASN A 133 14.25 -39.14 -38.67
N LYS A 134 13.84 -38.39 -37.64
CA LYS A 134 13.48 -36.97 -37.71
C LYS A 134 14.01 -36.24 -36.49
N PRO A 135 14.55 -35.02 -36.64
CA PRO A 135 15.00 -34.23 -35.50
C PRO A 135 13.82 -33.71 -34.70
N TYR A 136 14.01 -33.57 -33.39
CA TYR A 136 13.10 -32.84 -32.53
C TYR A 136 13.27 -31.33 -32.78
N GLN A 137 12.17 -30.66 -33.09
CA GLN A 137 12.15 -29.23 -33.41
C GLN A 137 11.55 -28.47 -32.24
N CYS A 138 12.25 -27.43 -31.80
CA CYS A 138 11.82 -26.49 -30.77
C CYS A 138 11.87 -25.07 -31.32
N LEU A 139 11.01 -24.21 -30.80
CA LEU A 139 11.04 -22.77 -31.01
C LEU A 139 11.84 -22.06 -29.91
N PHE A 140 11.86 -22.62 -28.71
CA PHE A 140 12.61 -22.11 -27.56
C PHE A 140 14.11 -22.32 -27.74
N GLU A 141 14.88 -21.26 -27.48
CA GLU A 141 16.34 -21.30 -27.36
C GLU A 141 16.75 -20.82 -25.96
N ILE A 142 17.87 -21.32 -25.42
CA ILE A 142 18.34 -20.94 -24.07
C ILE A 142 18.60 -19.43 -23.98
N ASP A 143 19.00 -18.82 -25.09
CA ASP A 143 19.21 -17.37 -25.18
C ASP A 143 17.94 -16.57 -24.87
N ASP A 144 16.74 -17.16 -25.04
CA ASP A 144 15.46 -16.53 -24.70
C ASP A 144 15.26 -16.31 -23.20
N LEU A 145 16.02 -17.02 -22.35
CA LEU A 145 16.02 -16.81 -20.90
C LEU A 145 16.76 -15.54 -20.48
N TYR A 146 17.56 -14.95 -21.37
CA TYR A 146 18.30 -13.72 -21.06
C TYR A 146 17.48 -12.46 -21.34
N PRO A 147 17.67 -11.39 -20.55
CA PRO A 147 18.46 -11.35 -19.31
C PRO A 147 17.71 -11.93 -18.09
N ASN A 148 16.41 -12.21 -18.21
CA ASN A 148 15.59 -12.83 -17.17
C ASN A 148 14.46 -13.60 -17.83
N TYR A 149 13.95 -14.63 -17.16
CA TYR A 149 12.76 -15.34 -17.58
C TYR A 149 11.55 -14.40 -17.74
N LYS A 150 10.70 -14.71 -18.73
CA LYS A 150 9.43 -14.03 -18.99
C LYS A 150 8.32 -15.07 -19.18
N PRO A 151 7.09 -14.82 -18.70
CA PRO A 151 5.97 -15.75 -18.91
C PRO A 151 5.68 -16.07 -20.38
N SER A 152 5.96 -15.13 -21.29
CA SER A 152 5.82 -15.37 -22.73
C SER A 152 6.78 -16.45 -23.25
N ILE A 153 7.99 -16.52 -22.69
CA ILE A 153 9.00 -17.52 -23.03
C ILE A 153 8.64 -18.87 -22.40
N GLY A 154 8.17 -18.86 -21.15
CA GLY A 154 7.60 -20.05 -20.50
C GLY A 154 6.52 -20.73 -21.32
N LYS A 155 5.64 -19.94 -21.94
CA LYS A 155 4.63 -20.49 -22.86
C LYS A 155 5.23 -21.21 -24.07
N ILE A 156 6.25 -20.63 -24.70
CA ILE A 156 6.94 -21.24 -25.85
C ILE A 156 7.61 -22.55 -25.42
N LEU A 157 8.32 -22.51 -24.29
CA LEU A 157 8.97 -23.68 -23.71
C LEU A 157 7.96 -24.78 -23.38
N SER A 158 6.83 -24.44 -22.75
CA SER A 158 5.76 -25.39 -22.43
C SER A 158 5.19 -26.06 -23.68
N ASP A 159 4.91 -25.29 -24.73
CA ASP A 159 4.42 -25.82 -26.01
C ASP A 159 5.43 -26.81 -26.64
N ASP A 160 6.73 -26.47 -26.60
CA ASP A 160 7.78 -27.34 -27.11
C ASP A 160 7.91 -28.63 -26.29
N VAL A 161 7.89 -28.53 -24.96
CA VAL A 161 7.99 -29.68 -24.05
C VAL A 161 6.81 -30.63 -24.23
N VAL A 162 5.60 -30.10 -24.41
CA VAL A 162 4.41 -30.88 -24.77
C VAL A 162 4.59 -31.57 -26.12
N ALA A 163 5.13 -30.89 -27.13
CA ALA A 163 5.44 -31.51 -28.42
C ALA A 163 6.47 -32.65 -28.28
N GLY A 164 7.47 -32.48 -27.41
CA GLY A 164 8.44 -33.52 -27.05
C GLY A 164 7.76 -34.73 -26.42
N TRP A 165 6.85 -34.52 -25.46
CA TRP A 165 6.07 -35.59 -24.83
C TRP A 165 5.18 -36.36 -25.84
N VAL A 166 4.58 -35.65 -26.80
CA VAL A 166 3.80 -36.26 -27.90
C VAL A 166 4.69 -37.14 -28.79
N LEU A 167 5.95 -36.76 -29.02
CA LEU A 167 6.90 -37.62 -29.72
C LEU A 167 7.26 -38.86 -28.89
N LEU A 168 7.51 -38.70 -27.60
CA LEU A 168 7.81 -39.81 -26.69
C LEU A 168 6.67 -40.84 -26.67
N THR A 169 5.42 -40.41 -26.52
CA THR A 169 4.23 -41.28 -26.57
C THR A 169 4.06 -42.00 -27.90
N LYS A 170 4.47 -41.37 -29.02
CA LYS A 170 4.45 -42.01 -30.33
C LYS A 170 5.51 -43.10 -30.49
N MET A 171 6.69 -42.90 -29.90
CA MET A 171 7.80 -43.85 -29.95
C MET A 171 7.63 -45.00 -28.94
N PHE A 172 7.08 -44.69 -27.76
CA PHE A 172 6.92 -45.58 -26.61
C PHE A 172 5.46 -45.62 -26.12
N PRO A 173 4.51 -46.08 -26.95
CA PRO A 173 3.09 -46.05 -26.62
C PRO A 173 2.70 -47.01 -25.49
N GLN A 174 3.46 -48.08 -25.26
CA GLN A 174 3.17 -49.05 -24.20
C GLN A 174 3.69 -48.56 -22.84
N GLU A 175 4.84 -47.88 -22.84
CA GLU A 175 5.48 -47.36 -21.64
C GLU A 175 4.84 -46.05 -21.19
N ILE A 176 4.68 -45.07 -22.09
CA ILE A 176 4.27 -43.69 -21.73
C ILE A 176 2.81 -43.40 -22.09
N GLY A 177 2.24 -44.08 -23.10
CA GLY A 177 0.95 -43.72 -23.70
C GLY A 177 -0.25 -43.65 -22.73
N ASN A 178 -0.18 -44.34 -21.58
CA ASN A 178 -1.23 -44.35 -20.56
C ASN A 178 -0.87 -43.56 -19.29
N PHE A 179 0.29 -42.90 -19.25
CA PHE A 179 0.72 -42.16 -18.07
C PHE A 179 -0.07 -40.85 -17.95
N PRO A 180 -0.68 -40.51 -16.78
CA PRO A 180 -1.44 -39.29 -16.62
C PRO A 180 -0.52 -38.07 -16.59
N LEU A 181 -0.74 -37.10 -17.48
CA LEU A 181 0.05 -35.86 -17.52
C LEU A 181 -0.18 -34.94 -16.31
N ASN A 182 -1.27 -35.14 -15.58
CA ASN A 182 -1.61 -34.41 -14.35
C ASN A 182 -1.19 -35.16 -13.07
N SER A 183 -0.32 -36.15 -13.21
CA SER A 183 0.31 -36.84 -12.08
C SER A 183 1.25 -35.90 -11.31
N SER A 184 1.49 -36.20 -10.04
CA SER A 184 2.48 -35.48 -9.23
C SER A 184 3.91 -35.77 -9.66
N ASP A 185 4.84 -34.89 -9.30
CA ASP A 185 6.27 -35.03 -9.58
C ASP A 185 6.82 -36.36 -9.07
N GLU A 186 6.44 -36.76 -7.85
CA GLU A 186 6.81 -38.07 -7.29
C GLU A 186 6.32 -39.23 -8.16
N ALA A 187 5.12 -39.13 -8.75
CA ALA A 187 4.58 -40.18 -9.61
C ALA A 187 5.35 -40.26 -10.94
N PHE A 188 5.80 -39.14 -11.49
CA PHE A 188 6.67 -39.12 -12.66
C PHE A 188 8.05 -39.71 -12.35
N LEU A 189 8.67 -39.36 -11.21
CA LEU A 189 9.97 -39.92 -10.81
C LEU A 189 9.89 -41.43 -10.57
N ASN A 190 8.87 -41.90 -9.84
CA ASN A 190 8.61 -43.33 -9.64
C ASN A 190 8.33 -44.08 -10.95
N PHE A 191 7.79 -43.38 -11.96
CA PHE A 191 7.60 -43.94 -13.29
C PHE A 191 8.93 -44.01 -14.05
N ALA A 192 9.73 -42.94 -14.01
CA ALA A 192 11.04 -42.89 -14.65
C ALA A 192 11.99 -43.99 -14.13
N GLU A 193 11.98 -44.29 -12.83
CA GLU A 193 12.77 -45.38 -12.24
C GLU A 193 12.46 -46.77 -12.82
N LYS A 194 11.24 -46.97 -13.33
CA LYS A 194 10.79 -48.26 -13.91
C LYS A 194 11.13 -48.39 -15.39
N LEU A 195 11.58 -47.32 -16.03
CA LEU A 195 11.97 -47.33 -17.43
C LEU A 195 13.33 -47.99 -17.60
N THR A 196 13.44 -48.84 -18.62
CA THR A 196 14.68 -49.55 -18.96
C THR A 196 15.56 -48.78 -19.93
N ASP A 197 14.97 -47.93 -20.77
CA ASP A 197 15.68 -47.08 -21.71
C ASP A 197 16.21 -45.83 -20.97
N THR A 198 17.54 -45.67 -20.97
CA THR A 198 18.22 -44.58 -20.26
C THR A 198 17.92 -43.21 -20.85
N ASP A 199 17.78 -43.10 -22.18
CA ASP A 199 17.46 -41.82 -22.83
C ASP A 199 15.99 -41.46 -22.55
N LEU A 200 15.10 -42.45 -22.51
CA LEU A 200 13.70 -42.25 -22.14
C LEU A 200 13.54 -41.85 -20.67
N GLN A 201 14.27 -42.52 -19.78
CA GLN A 201 14.31 -42.20 -18.35
C GLN A 201 14.79 -40.75 -18.13
N LEU A 202 15.89 -40.36 -18.77
CA LEU A 202 16.41 -38.99 -18.69
C LEU A 202 15.42 -37.97 -19.26
N ALA A 203 14.75 -38.27 -20.38
CA ALA A 203 13.72 -37.39 -20.92
C ALA A 203 12.54 -37.20 -19.96
N VAL A 204 12.11 -38.25 -19.25
CA VAL A 204 11.01 -38.13 -18.28
C VAL A 204 11.45 -37.36 -17.03
N ILE A 205 12.66 -37.61 -16.51
CA ILE A 205 13.19 -36.85 -15.36
C ILE A 205 13.31 -35.37 -15.72
N SER A 206 13.92 -35.06 -16.85
CA SER A 206 14.11 -33.66 -17.28
C SER A 206 12.80 -32.97 -17.67
N TYR A 207 11.77 -33.71 -18.10
CA TYR A 207 10.43 -33.14 -18.25
C TYR A 207 9.90 -32.60 -16.92
N VAL A 208 10.05 -33.35 -15.81
CA VAL A 208 9.61 -32.92 -14.48
C VAL A 208 10.45 -31.76 -13.98
N GLU A 209 11.77 -31.82 -14.13
CA GLU A 209 12.69 -30.73 -13.77
C GLU A 209 12.29 -29.43 -14.47
N ILE A 210 11.97 -29.48 -15.78
CA ILE A 210 11.49 -28.29 -16.50
C ILE A 210 10.19 -27.73 -15.91
N LEU A 211 9.23 -28.58 -15.51
CA LEU A 211 7.99 -28.09 -14.92
C LEU A 211 8.25 -27.37 -13.59
N ILE A 212 9.08 -27.95 -12.73
CA ILE A 212 9.46 -27.39 -11.42
C ILE A 212 10.23 -26.07 -11.62
N ASP A 213 11.24 -26.07 -12.47
CA ASP A 213 12.11 -24.92 -12.67
C ASP A 213 11.37 -23.77 -13.39
N MET A 214 10.42 -24.10 -14.26
CA MET A 214 9.54 -23.11 -14.89
C MET A 214 8.62 -22.46 -13.86
N GLU A 215 8.07 -23.23 -12.91
CA GLU A 215 7.31 -22.68 -11.77
C GLU A 215 8.20 -21.78 -10.90
N GLY A 216 9.43 -22.20 -10.59
CA GLY A 216 10.42 -21.41 -9.87
C GLY A 216 10.69 -20.06 -10.55
N CYS A 217 10.96 -20.10 -11.86
CA CYS A 217 11.15 -18.90 -12.67
C CYS A 217 9.92 -17.97 -12.67
N GLU A 218 8.71 -18.53 -12.72
CA GLU A 218 7.46 -17.77 -12.65
C GLU A 218 7.27 -17.09 -11.28
N LEU A 219 7.56 -17.79 -10.19
CA LEU A 219 7.51 -17.24 -8.84
C LEU A 219 8.51 -16.09 -8.68
N THR A 220 9.76 -16.27 -9.13
CA THR A 220 10.79 -15.23 -9.11
C THR A 220 10.38 -14.01 -9.95
N TYR A 221 9.78 -14.22 -11.13
CA TYR A 221 9.25 -13.13 -11.95
C TYR A 221 8.12 -12.38 -11.23
N GLN A 222 7.16 -13.09 -10.64
CA GLN A 222 6.04 -12.50 -9.90
C GLN A 222 6.53 -11.69 -8.70
N ALA A 223 7.49 -12.20 -7.93
CA ALA A 223 8.09 -11.49 -6.81
C ALA A 223 8.74 -10.16 -7.26
N LYS A 224 9.51 -10.17 -8.35
CA LYS A 224 10.10 -8.95 -8.95
C LYS A 224 9.02 -7.96 -9.38
N PHE A 225 7.95 -8.45 -10.00
CA PHE A 225 6.83 -7.62 -10.45
C PHE A 225 6.07 -6.96 -9.29
N LEU A 226 5.82 -7.69 -8.20
CA LEU A 226 5.19 -7.16 -7.00
C LEU A 226 6.03 -6.06 -6.35
N LYS A 227 7.35 -6.27 -6.22
CA LYS A 227 8.27 -5.22 -5.73
C LYS A 227 8.22 -3.96 -6.59
N TYR A 228 8.17 -4.12 -7.92
CA TYR A 228 8.03 -2.98 -8.82
C TYR A 228 6.70 -2.24 -8.61
N GLN A 229 5.58 -2.95 -8.48
CA GLN A 229 4.28 -2.33 -8.21
C GLN A 229 4.26 -1.60 -6.87
N GLU A 230 4.80 -2.22 -5.82
CA GLU A 230 4.93 -1.61 -4.50
C GLU A 230 5.71 -0.28 -4.59
N LYS A 231 6.84 -0.28 -5.32
CA LYS A 231 7.63 0.94 -5.55
C LYS A 231 6.84 2.02 -6.28
N GLN A 232 6.02 1.66 -7.26
CA GLN A 232 5.16 2.62 -7.97
C GLN A 232 4.08 3.20 -7.05
N ILE A 233 3.43 2.36 -6.24
CA ILE A 233 2.41 2.81 -5.29
C ILE A 233 3.03 3.75 -4.25
N LYS A 234 4.18 3.38 -3.66
CA LYS A 234 4.93 4.24 -2.73
C LYS A 234 5.26 5.59 -3.34
N ARG A 235 5.67 5.61 -4.61
CA ARG A 235 5.94 6.86 -5.33
C ARG A 235 4.68 7.72 -5.51
N LEU A 236 3.56 7.13 -5.92
CA LEU A 236 2.30 7.86 -6.08
C LEU A 236 1.80 8.42 -4.73
N MET A 237 1.91 7.62 -3.66
CA MET A 237 1.60 8.08 -2.31
C MET A 237 2.47 9.27 -1.90
N TYR A 238 3.76 9.24 -2.23
CA TYR A 238 4.67 10.35 -1.95
C TYR A 238 4.31 11.62 -2.72
N GLU A 239 4.05 11.51 -4.03
CA GLU A 239 3.66 12.65 -4.86
C GLU A 239 2.36 13.29 -4.32
N GLU A 240 1.34 12.48 -3.99
CA GLU A 240 0.10 12.94 -3.34
C GLU A 240 0.34 13.60 -1.98
N TYR A 241 1.22 13.02 -1.14
CA TYR A 241 1.57 13.60 0.16
C TYR A 241 2.21 14.98 -0.01
N MET A 242 3.17 15.10 -0.94
CA MET A 242 3.85 16.37 -1.23
C MET A 242 2.86 17.41 -1.76
N GLU A 243 1.96 17.05 -2.66
CA GLU A 243 0.91 17.95 -3.15
C GLU A 243 -0.05 18.40 -2.04
N ARG A 244 -0.39 17.52 -1.10
CA ARG A 244 -1.20 17.88 0.09
C ARG A 244 -0.44 18.86 0.97
N LYS A 245 0.84 18.61 1.26
CA LYS A 245 1.71 19.49 2.06
C LYS A 245 1.86 20.85 1.40
N GLU A 246 2.05 20.91 0.08
CA GLU A 246 2.10 22.16 -0.67
C GLU A 246 0.77 22.92 -0.66
N ARG A 247 -0.36 22.22 -0.83
CA ARG A 247 -1.69 22.83 -0.71
C ARG A 247 -1.87 23.45 0.67
N GLN A 248 -1.63 22.68 1.74
CA GLN A 248 -1.71 23.20 3.12
C GLN A 248 -0.84 24.44 3.31
N ARG A 249 0.42 24.40 2.87
CA ARG A 249 1.35 25.54 2.94
C ARG A 249 0.77 26.79 2.29
N LYS A 250 0.24 26.68 1.06
CA LYS A 250 -0.37 27.82 0.37
C LYS A 250 -1.61 28.36 1.09
N PHE A 251 -2.43 27.49 1.70
CA PHE A 251 -3.57 27.91 2.54
C PHE A 251 -3.09 28.65 3.80
N THR A 252 -2.06 28.14 4.48
CA THR A 252 -1.43 28.79 5.63
C THR A 252 -0.89 30.18 5.26
N GLU A 253 -0.10 30.27 4.18
CA GLU A 253 0.49 31.53 3.71
C GLU A 253 -0.60 32.58 3.41
N ALA A 254 -1.69 32.18 2.74
CA ALA A 254 -2.81 33.06 2.45
C ALA A 254 -3.58 33.51 3.70
N LEU A 255 -3.74 32.62 4.68
CA LEU A 255 -4.40 32.94 5.94
C LEU A 255 -3.54 33.89 6.81
N ALA A 256 -2.23 33.63 6.87
CA ALA A 256 -1.27 34.49 7.56
C ALA A 256 -1.21 35.89 6.92
N ALA A 257 -1.22 35.99 5.59
CA ALA A 257 -1.25 37.27 4.87
C ALA A 257 -2.51 38.11 5.19
N LYS A 258 -3.63 37.47 5.52
CA LYS A 258 -4.86 38.16 5.95
C LYS A 258 -4.83 38.66 7.39
N ASN A 259 -3.84 38.24 8.19
CA ASN A 259 -3.67 38.66 9.59
C ASN A 259 -4.93 38.43 10.45
N PHE A 260 -5.59 37.29 10.28
CA PHE A 260 -6.64 36.87 11.21
C PHE A 260 -6.07 36.70 12.63
N PRO A 261 -6.86 36.93 13.70
CA PRO A 261 -6.41 36.78 15.08
C PRO A 261 -6.38 35.30 15.50
N VAL A 262 -5.62 34.49 14.78
CA VAL A 262 -5.51 33.03 14.97
C VAL A 262 -4.13 32.55 14.52
N ASP A 263 -3.67 31.45 15.09
CA ASP A 263 -2.47 30.74 14.62
C ASP A 263 -2.80 30.01 13.30
N ALA A 264 -2.28 30.53 12.19
CA ALA A 264 -2.62 30.05 10.86
C ALA A 264 -2.12 28.61 10.61
N ASP A 265 -0.91 28.28 11.08
CA ASP A 265 -0.32 26.95 10.93
C ASP A 265 -1.15 25.91 11.67
N LYS A 266 -1.46 26.16 12.95
CA LYS A 266 -2.27 25.24 13.76
C LYS A 266 -3.68 25.08 13.21
N LEU A 267 -4.32 26.18 12.79
CA LEU A 267 -5.68 26.15 12.27
C LEU A 267 -5.75 25.29 11.01
N ILE A 268 -4.86 25.52 10.05
CA ILE A 268 -4.86 24.82 8.76
C ILE A 268 -4.48 23.35 8.96
N SER A 269 -3.42 23.04 9.72
CA SER A 269 -3.01 21.65 9.99
C SER A 269 -4.15 20.84 10.65
N ASN A 270 -4.74 21.35 11.74
CA ASN A 270 -5.82 20.65 12.45
C ASN A 270 -7.09 20.53 11.59
N TYR A 271 -7.44 21.58 10.85
CA TYR A 271 -8.61 21.56 9.96
C TYR A 271 -8.46 20.52 8.85
N PHE A 272 -7.33 20.51 8.14
CA PHE A 272 -7.09 19.55 7.05
C PHE A 272 -7.07 18.12 7.55
N ARG A 273 -6.53 17.87 8.75
CA ARG A 273 -6.49 16.54 9.34
C ARG A 273 -7.89 15.98 9.62
N VAL A 274 -8.81 16.80 10.13
CA VAL A 274 -10.21 16.37 10.33
C VAL A 274 -10.98 16.29 9.01
N ALA A 275 -10.75 17.24 8.10
CA ALA A 275 -11.43 17.28 6.81
C ALA A 275 -11.06 16.10 5.88
N GLN A 276 -9.96 15.39 6.13
CA GLN A 276 -9.63 14.15 5.41
C GLN A 276 -10.68 13.05 5.62
N LYS A 277 -11.30 12.97 6.80
CA LYS A 277 -12.30 11.96 7.14
C LYS A 277 -13.73 12.47 7.01
N ASP A 278 -13.98 13.73 7.42
CA ASP A 278 -15.32 14.34 7.38
C ASP A 278 -15.23 15.81 6.96
N VAL A 279 -15.38 16.07 5.66
CA VAL A 279 -15.29 17.41 5.07
C VAL A 279 -16.37 18.34 5.61
N ASP A 280 -17.62 17.87 5.67
CA ASP A 280 -18.77 18.68 6.05
C ASP A 280 -18.77 18.96 7.56
N GLY A 281 -18.46 17.94 8.37
CA GLY A 281 -18.29 18.09 9.81
C GLY A 281 -17.14 19.02 10.17
N ALA A 282 -15.99 18.91 9.50
CA ALA A 282 -14.85 19.80 9.70
C ALA A 282 -15.22 21.26 9.38
N PHE A 283 -15.90 21.52 8.27
CA PHE A 283 -16.30 22.89 7.91
C PHE A 283 -17.34 23.47 8.88
N LYS A 284 -18.30 22.65 9.32
CA LYS A 284 -19.26 23.07 10.34
C LYS A 284 -18.54 23.43 11.64
N ALA A 285 -17.68 22.56 12.14
CA ALA A 285 -16.87 22.80 13.34
C ALA A 285 -16.03 24.08 13.23
N LEU A 286 -15.43 24.33 12.06
CA LEU A 286 -14.62 25.52 11.83
C LEU A 286 -15.44 26.80 11.97
N THR A 287 -16.67 26.81 11.50
CA THR A 287 -17.50 28.02 11.50
C THR A 287 -18.28 28.22 12.80
N THR A 288 -18.44 27.19 13.63
CA THR A 288 -19.23 27.25 14.88
C THR A 288 -18.41 27.32 16.16
N ASN A 289 -17.20 26.74 16.20
CA ASN A 289 -16.40 26.65 17.43
C ASN A 289 -15.04 27.38 17.31
N PRO A 290 -14.89 28.58 17.92
CA PRO A 290 -13.66 29.40 17.92
C PRO A 290 -12.41 28.79 18.54
N ALA A 291 -12.52 27.63 19.20
CA ALA A 291 -11.41 26.98 19.88
C ALA A 291 -10.97 25.66 19.23
N ILE A 292 -11.75 25.11 18.30
CA ILE A 292 -11.65 23.69 17.94
C ILE A 292 -10.42 23.33 17.11
N PHE A 293 -10.05 24.17 16.13
CA PHE A 293 -8.87 23.93 15.28
C PHE A 293 -7.68 24.79 15.70
N ALA A 294 -7.93 26.02 16.13
CA ALA A 294 -6.98 26.87 16.81
C ALA A 294 -7.74 27.96 17.57
N PRO A 295 -7.39 28.27 18.84
CA PRO A 295 -8.07 29.32 19.59
C PRO A 295 -7.92 30.71 18.96
N ILE A 296 -9.03 31.42 18.84
CA ILE A 296 -9.04 32.84 18.47
C ILE A 296 -8.39 33.70 19.58
N ASP A 297 -7.45 34.54 19.19
CA ASP A 297 -6.81 35.52 20.05
C ASP A 297 -7.70 36.77 20.20
N PHE A 298 -8.57 36.73 21.20
CA PHE A 298 -9.50 37.83 21.51
C PHE A 298 -8.80 39.17 21.78
N SER A 299 -7.51 39.17 22.18
CA SER A 299 -6.76 40.41 22.41
C SER A 299 -6.49 41.21 21.14
N LYS A 300 -6.48 40.52 19.98
CA LYS A 300 -6.27 41.11 18.66
C LYS A 300 -7.57 41.55 17.98
N ILE A 301 -8.73 41.28 18.59
CA ILE A 301 -10.03 41.72 18.09
C ILE A 301 -10.29 43.16 18.53
N LYS A 302 -10.60 44.03 17.58
CA LYS A 302 -10.92 45.43 17.88
C LYS A 302 -12.23 45.53 18.68
N PRO A 303 -12.24 46.24 19.83
CA PRO A 303 -13.46 46.51 20.58
C PRO A 303 -14.51 47.24 19.74
N ARG A 304 -15.79 46.96 19.98
CA ARG A 304 -16.89 47.65 19.29
C ARG A 304 -17.13 49.03 19.90
N TRP A 305 -17.64 49.95 19.07
CA TRP A 305 -18.04 51.30 19.48
C TRP A 305 -16.93 52.03 20.25
N PHE A 306 -15.75 52.19 19.63
CA PHE A 306 -14.60 52.92 20.20
C PHE A 306 -14.10 52.45 21.58
N GLY A 307 -14.28 51.17 21.93
CA GLY A 307 -13.82 50.63 23.23
C GLY A 307 -14.90 50.57 24.31
N LEU A 308 -16.12 51.01 24.01
CA LEU A 308 -17.25 51.00 24.95
C LEU A 308 -17.86 49.60 25.11
N LEU A 309 -17.73 48.72 24.12
CA LEU A 309 -18.13 47.31 24.22
C LEU A 309 -16.90 46.40 24.27
N LYS A 310 -16.79 45.60 25.33
CA LYS A 310 -15.78 44.54 25.46
C LYS A 310 -16.03 43.43 24.44
N VAL A 311 -14.96 42.75 24.03
CA VAL A 311 -15.03 41.61 23.13
C VAL A 311 -15.77 40.46 23.81
N THR A 312 -16.67 39.80 23.10
CA THR A 312 -17.53 38.72 23.59
C THR A 312 -17.25 37.41 22.84
N PRO A 313 -17.66 36.23 23.37
CA PRO A 313 -17.55 34.96 22.64
C PRO A 313 -18.21 34.99 21.25
N LYS A 314 -19.28 35.77 21.07
CA LYS A 314 -19.94 35.98 19.76
C LYS A 314 -19.02 36.62 18.72
N ASP A 315 -18.06 37.46 19.14
CA ASP A 315 -17.07 38.04 18.23
C ASP A 315 -16.10 36.97 17.71
N GLY A 316 -15.73 35.98 18.53
CA GLY A 316 -14.90 34.85 18.11
C GLY A 316 -15.59 33.98 17.05
N ILE A 317 -16.89 33.69 17.23
CA ILE A 317 -17.69 32.93 16.26
C ILE A 317 -17.76 33.67 14.92
N ARG A 318 -17.93 34.99 14.94
CA ARG A 318 -17.94 35.81 13.72
C ARG A 318 -16.60 35.72 12.99
N VAL A 319 -15.48 35.83 13.71
CA VAL A 319 -14.15 35.67 13.11
C VAL A 319 -13.97 34.28 12.49
N ASN A 320 -14.42 33.22 13.16
CA ASN A 320 -14.38 31.86 12.60
C ASN A 320 -15.22 31.70 11.34
N LEU A 321 -16.42 32.29 11.30
CA LEU A 321 -17.26 32.31 10.11
C LEU A 321 -16.58 33.09 8.97
N GLU A 322 -15.89 34.19 9.26
CA GLU A 322 -15.10 34.94 8.28
C GLU A 322 -13.91 34.12 7.75
N ILE A 323 -13.19 33.41 8.63
CA ILE A 323 -12.11 32.50 8.26
C ILE A 323 -12.64 31.38 7.36
N GLY A 324 -13.71 30.70 7.75
CA GLY A 324 -14.32 29.64 6.95
C GLY A 324 -14.79 30.11 5.58
N ASN A 325 -15.42 31.29 5.51
CA ASN A 325 -15.81 31.91 4.24
C ASN A 325 -14.60 32.31 3.38
N PHE A 326 -13.52 32.78 4.00
CA PHE A 326 -12.27 33.10 3.30
C PHE A 326 -11.66 31.85 2.69
N LEU A 327 -11.47 30.78 3.48
CA LEU A 327 -10.91 29.51 3.01
C LEU A 327 -11.76 28.88 1.91
N LYS A 328 -13.09 28.92 2.02
CA LYS A 328 -14.02 28.42 0.99
C LYS A 328 -13.91 29.16 -0.35
N ARG A 329 -13.53 30.45 -0.33
CA ARG A 329 -13.38 31.28 -1.54
C ARG A 329 -11.94 31.28 -2.07
N LEU A 330 -10.99 30.80 -1.28
CA LEU A 330 -9.58 30.78 -1.65
C LEU A 330 -9.37 29.72 -2.73
N LYS A 331 -8.79 30.13 -3.86
CA LYS A 331 -8.40 29.23 -4.96
C LYS A 331 -6.88 29.12 -4.95
N VAL A 332 -6.35 27.91 -4.81
CA VAL A 332 -4.96 27.63 -4.42
C VAL A 332 -4.35 26.51 -5.24
#